data_AF-A0A496SN97-F1
#
_entry.id   AF-A0A496SN97-F1
#
_cell.length_a   1.000
_cell.length_b   1.000
_cell.length_c   1.000
_cell.angle_alpha   90.00
_cell.angle_beta   90.00
_cell.angle_gamma   90.00
#
_symmetry.space_group_name_H-M   'P 1'
#
loop_
_entity.id
_entity.type
_entity.pdbx_description
1 polymer ?
#
loop_
_entity_poly.entity_id
_entity_poly.type
_entity_poly.pdbx_seq_one_letter_code
_entity_poly.pdbx_strand_id
1 'polypeptide(L)'
;MLAACDPLLLQKNDYVVHHYFSDIYDPKRLTMPGIAGFDLVKVYDYEPERAETFAETFLNKPQVCTTVGEMTEGIDAAFICDCDGGGGDHLKLATHFLKKGIPTFVDKPFASTLRDARVIIQLAQKHDAPLFSSSILSVVPAADQFKSRINEILEAYWPL
;
A
#
# COMPACT_ATOMS: atom_id res chain seq x y z
N MET A 1 8.87 -18.25 3.85
CA MET A 1 9.33 -17.44 5.01
C MET A 1 10.43 -16.49 4.50
N LEU A 2 10.12 -15.70 3.46
CA LEU A 2 11.14 -15.06 2.59
C LEU A 2 11.06 -13.52 2.59
N ALA A 3 9.91 -12.91 2.87
CA ALA A 3 9.78 -11.46 3.07
C ALA A 3 10.20 -10.99 4.49
N ALA A 4 11.26 -11.55 5.05
CA ALA A 4 11.83 -11.03 6.28
C ALA A 4 12.64 -9.76 5.96
N CYS A 5 12.32 -8.69 6.66
CA CYS A 5 13.02 -7.41 6.59
C CYS A 5 14.23 -7.45 7.52
N ASP A 6 15.39 -6.92 7.10
CA ASP A 6 16.50 -6.69 8.04
C ASP A 6 16.13 -5.49 8.92
N PRO A 7 15.99 -5.67 10.25
CA PRO A 7 15.53 -4.62 11.14
C PRO A 7 16.47 -3.42 11.21
N LEU A 8 17.78 -3.63 11.08
CA LEU A 8 18.77 -2.56 11.17
C LEU A 8 18.91 -1.82 9.84
N LEU A 9 18.75 -2.51 8.71
CA LEU A 9 18.63 -1.83 7.41
C LEU A 9 17.33 -1.04 7.35
N LEU A 10 16.22 -1.57 7.87
CA LEU A 10 14.96 -0.82 7.95
C LEU A 10 15.13 0.42 8.82
N GLN A 11 15.78 0.32 9.97
CA GLN A 11 16.07 1.49 10.81
C GLN A 11 16.84 2.58 10.07
N LYS A 12 17.82 2.19 9.24
CA LYS A 12 18.64 3.11 8.45
C LYS A 12 17.86 3.73 7.29
N ASN A 13 17.08 2.91 6.58
CA ASN A 13 16.46 3.26 5.31
C ASN A 13 15.05 3.86 5.47
N ASP A 14 14.33 3.47 6.51
CA ASP A 14 13.02 4.00 6.90
C ASP A 14 12.85 3.97 8.44
N TYR A 15 13.44 4.97 9.08
CA TYR A 15 13.37 5.14 10.53
C TYR A 15 11.92 5.20 11.05
N VAL A 16 11.01 5.79 10.28
CA VAL A 16 9.62 6.00 10.73
C VAL A 16 8.93 4.65 10.86
N VAL A 17 8.99 3.82 9.82
CA VAL A 17 8.40 2.47 9.87
C VAL A 17 9.09 1.63 10.93
N HIS A 18 10.42 1.68 11.04
CA HIS A 18 11.13 0.98 12.11
C HIS A 18 10.67 1.40 13.51
N HIS A 19 10.50 2.70 13.75
CA HIS A 19 10.06 3.23 15.04
C HIS A 19 8.67 2.71 15.45
N TYR A 20 7.74 2.62 14.50
CA TYR A 20 6.39 2.13 14.80
C TYR A 20 6.29 0.61 14.93
N PHE A 21 7.21 -0.14 14.30
CA PHE A 21 7.11 -1.60 14.17
C PHE A 21 8.30 -2.37 14.76
N SER A 22 9.04 -1.77 15.69
CA SER A 22 10.08 -2.45 16.47
C SER A 22 9.65 -2.70 17.91
N ASP A 23 10.27 -3.70 18.53
CA ASP A 23 10.15 -3.95 19.97
C ASP A 23 10.79 -2.79 20.74
N ILE A 24 10.11 -2.30 21.78
CA ILE A 24 10.57 -1.14 22.56
C ILE A 24 11.88 -1.39 23.33
N TYR A 25 12.28 -2.66 23.51
CA TYR A 25 13.50 -3.05 24.21
C TYR A 25 14.60 -3.61 23.29
N ASP A 26 14.24 -4.08 22.09
CA ASP A 26 15.19 -4.63 21.13
C ASP A 26 14.93 -4.11 19.69
N PRO A 27 15.75 -3.17 19.17
CA PRO A 27 15.58 -2.64 17.82
C PRO A 27 15.83 -3.68 16.71
N LYS A 28 16.40 -4.84 17.03
CA LYS A 28 16.60 -5.95 16.10
C LYS A 28 15.37 -6.86 16.01
N ARG A 29 14.32 -6.58 16.76
CA ARG A 29 13.08 -7.36 16.73
C ARG A 29 11.97 -6.50 16.17
N LEU A 30 11.49 -6.86 14.98
CA LEU A 30 10.30 -6.26 14.40
C LEU A 30 9.04 -6.92 14.98
N THR A 31 8.02 -6.11 15.26
CA THR A 31 6.71 -6.50 15.77
C THR A 31 5.61 -6.45 14.70
N MET A 32 5.96 -5.98 13.49
CA MET A 32 5.10 -6.03 12.31
C MET A 32 4.56 -7.45 12.06
N PRO A 33 3.23 -7.63 11.94
CA PRO A 33 2.66 -8.93 11.58
C PRO A 33 3.00 -9.26 10.12
N GLY A 34 3.51 -10.46 9.89
CA GLY A 34 3.72 -10.99 8.54
C GLY A 34 2.42 -11.55 7.96
N ILE A 35 2.22 -11.37 6.66
CA ILE A 35 1.13 -12.00 5.92
C ILE A 35 1.70 -13.21 5.17
N ALA A 36 1.23 -14.42 5.53
CA ALA A 36 1.67 -15.63 4.86
C ALA A 36 1.14 -15.70 3.41
N GLY A 37 1.94 -16.26 2.50
CA GLY A 37 1.56 -16.45 1.10
C GLY A 37 1.81 -15.25 0.18
N PHE A 38 2.41 -14.17 0.70
CA PHE A 38 2.83 -13.03 -0.09
C PHE A 38 4.34 -12.84 0.02
N ASP A 39 4.99 -12.60 -1.13
CA ASP A 39 6.38 -12.21 -1.21
C ASP A 39 6.49 -10.91 -2.03
N LEU A 40 7.27 -9.96 -1.53
CA LEU A 40 7.59 -8.75 -2.29
C LEU A 40 8.67 -9.12 -3.32
N VAL A 41 8.28 -9.26 -4.58
CA VAL A 41 9.19 -9.75 -5.64
C VAL A 41 9.76 -8.63 -6.51
N LYS A 42 9.09 -7.48 -6.58
CA LYS A 42 9.47 -6.34 -7.43
C LYS A 42 9.16 -5.02 -6.75
N VAL A 43 9.96 -4.00 -7.04
CA VAL A 43 9.74 -2.62 -6.61
C VAL A 43 10.07 -1.65 -7.75
N TYR A 44 9.34 -0.55 -7.80
CA TYR A 44 9.60 0.58 -8.69
C TYR A 44 9.39 1.86 -7.90
N ASP A 45 10.20 2.87 -8.21
CA ASP A 45 10.02 4.25 -7.78
C ASP A 45 10.45 5.13 -8.95
N TYR A 46 9.92 6.36 -9.02
CA TYR A 46 10.39 7.35 -9.99
C TYR A 46 11.86 7.71 -9.79
N GLU A 47 12.36 7.59 -8.56
CA GLU A 47 13.76 7.75 -8.18
C GLU A 47 14.38 6.35 -7.95
N PRO A 48 15.20 5.83 -8.89
CA PRO A 48 15.74 4.46 -8.80
C PRO A 48 16.50 4.18 -7.51
N GLU A 49 17.22 5.18 -6.97
CA GLU A 49 17.95 5.07 -5.71
C GLU A 49 17.03 4.73 -4.52
N ARG A 50 15.78 5.22 -4.52
CA ARG A 50 14.79 4.90 -3.49
C ARG A 50 14.33 3.45 -3.60
N ALA A 51 14.05 3.00 -4.82
CA ALA A 51 13.67 1.61 -5.07
C ALA A 51 14.81 0.64 -4.70
N GLU A 52 16.06 0.98 -4.99
CA GLU A 52 17.25 0.23 -4.60
C GLU A 52 17.38 0.16 -3.06
N THR A 53 17.33 1.31 -2.40
CA THR A 53 17.40 1.40 -0.93
C THR A 53 16.27 0.59 -0.26
N PHE A 54 15.06 0.67 -0.80
CA PHE A 54 13.93 -0.13 -0.33
C PHE A 54 14.17 -1.62 -0.55
N ALA A 55 14.58 -2.04 -1.75
CA ALA A 55 14.87 -3.44 -2.04
C ALA A 55 15.98 -4.01 -1.15
N GLU A 56 16.99 -3.21 -0.82
CA GLU A 56 18.08 -3.63 0.06
C GLU A 56 17.61 -3.98 1.48
N THR A 57 16.50 -3.39 1.91
CA THR A 57 15.93 -3.56 3.25
C THR A 57 15.35 -4.97 3.46
N PHE A 58 15.01 -5.67 2.38
CA PHE A 58 14.42 -7.01 2.43
C PHE A 58 15.45 -8.09 2.12
N LEU A 59 15.36 -9.22 2.84
CA LEU A 59 16.30 -10.34 2.67
C LEU A 59 16.17 -11.03 1.31
N ASN A 60 14.98 -11.04 0.71
CA ASN A 60 14.73 -11.61 -0.60
C ASN A 60 15.12 -10.69 -1.77
N LYS A 61 15.54 -9.45 -1.50
CA LYS A 61 16.04 -8.48 -2.50
C LYS A 61 15.11 -8.38 -3.73
N PRO A 62 13.91 -7.78 -3.59
CA PRO A 62 12.99 -7.62 -4.72
C PRO A 62 13.69 -6.96 -5.91
N GLN A 63 13.33 -7.40 -7.12
CA GLN A 63 13.89 -6.83 -8.34
C GLN A 63 13.46 -5.36 -8.47
N VAL A 64 14.44 -4.47 -8.59
CA VAL A 64 14.21 -3.06 -8.93
C VAL A 64 13.88 -2.97 -10.42
N CYS A 65 12.70 -2.45 -10.73
CA CYS A 65 12.24 -2.21 -12.10
C CYS A 65 12.51 -0.77 -12.50
N THR A 66 12.86 -0.54 -13.77
CA THR A 66 13.09 0.80 -14.32
C THR A 66 11.80 1.41 -14.87
N THR A 67 10.81 0.57 -15.17
CA THR A 67 9.49 1.01 -15.61
C THR A 67 8.39 0.20 -14.93
N VAL A 68 7.21 0.80 -14.78
CA VAL A 68 6.01 0.11 -14.26
C VAL A 68 5.60 -1.07 -15.17
N GLY A 69 5.87 -0.98 -16.48
CA GLY A 69 5.61 -2.07 -17.42
C GLY A 69 6.38 -3.35 -17.07
N GLU A 70 7.65 -3.24 -16.70
CA GLU A 70 8.49 -4.36 -16.28
C GLU A 70 7.98 -5.04 -15.00
N MET A 71 7.30 -4.28 -14.13
CA MET A 71 6.70 -4.84 -12.92
C MET A 71 5.60 -5.84 -13.23
N THR A 72 4.91 -5.69 -14.36
CA THR A 72 3.72 -6.50 -14.68
C THR A 72 4.01 -7.96 -15.01
N GLU A 73 5.27 -8.35 -15.20
CA GLU A 73 5.65 -9.74 -15.49
C GLU A 73 5.98 -10.50 -14.20
N GLY A 74 5.43 -11.70 -14.01
CA GLY A 74 5.80 -12.56 -12.88
C GLY A 74 5.37 -12.03 -11.51
N ILE A 75 4.25 -11.29 -11.45
CA ILE A 75 3.57 -10.89 -10.21
C ILE A 75 2.11 -11.37 -10.23
N ASP A 76 1.57 -11.67 -9.06
CA ASP A 76 0.16 -12.08 -8.91
C ASP A 76 -0.75 -10.92 -8.48
N ALA A 77 -0.17 -9.86 -7.92
CA ALA A 77 -0.88 -8.67 -7.47
C ALA A 77 0.05 -7.44 -7.48
N ALA A 78 -0.55 -6.25 -7.63
CA ALA A 78 0.14 -4.97 -7.60
C ALA A 78 -0.34 -4.12 -6.42
N PHE A 79 0.59 -3.42 -5.78
CA PHE A 79 0.32 -2.52 -4.66
C PHE A 79 0.86 -1.12 -4.99
N ILE A 80 -0.04 -0.19 -5.31
CA ILE A 80 0.31 1.20 -5.65
C ILE A 80 0.14 2.05 -4.38
N CYS A 81 1.27 2.45 -3.81
CA CYS A 81 1.33 3.24 -2.58
C CYS A 81 2.08 4.56 -2.78
N ASP A 82 1.93 5.18 -3.96
CA ASP A 82 2.47 6.53 -4.16
C ASP A 82 1.78 7.50 -3.19
N CYS A 83 2.60 8.19 -2.42
CA CYS A 83 2.19 9.08 -1.35
C CYS A 83 2.57 10.53 -1.66
N ASP A 84 2.52 10.94 -2.93
CA ASP A 84 2.69 12.33 -3.37
C ASP A 84 1.63 13.30 -2.78
N GLY A 85 0.60 12.75 -2.16
CA GLY A 85 -0.49 13.48 -1.49
C GLY A 85 -1.63 13.89 -2.43
N GLY A 86 -1.48 13.71 -3.74
CA GLY A 86 -2.45 14.10 -4.75
C GLY A 86 -3.13 12.94 -5.48
N GLY A 87 -2.48 11.77 -5.59
CA GLY A 87 -2.98 10.63 -6.36
C GLY A 87 -3.14 10.95 -7.84
N GLY A 88 -2.36 11.91 -8.35
CA GLY A 88 -2.49 12.43 -9.71
C GLY A 88 -2.01 11.48 -10.79
N ASP A 89 -1.16 10.53 -10.42
CA ASP A 89 -0.52 9.60 -11.33
C ASP A 89 -1.05 8.15 -11.20
N HIS A 90 -1.91 7.88 -10.22
CA HIS A 90 -2.50 6.56 -9.97
C HIS A 90 -3.15 5.96 -11.21
N LEU A 91 -3.81 6.77 -12.06
CA LEU A 91 -4.36 6.29 -13.32
C LEU A 91 -3.26 5.75 -14.25
N LYS A 92 -2.15 6.48 -14.38
CA LYS A 92 -1.01 6.08 -15.22
C LYS A 92 -0.38 4.79 -14.66
N LEU A 93 -0.13 4.72 -13.36
CA LEU A 93 0.45 3.54 -12.71
C LEU A 93 -0.47 2.32 -12.83
N ALA A 94 -1.73 2.44 -12.41
CA ALA A 94 -2.70 1.34 -12.39
C ALA A 94 -3.03 0.80 -13.78
N THR A 95 -2.98 1.64 -14.83
CA THR A 95 -3.30 1.24 -16.21
C THR A 95 -2.48 0.03 -16.67
N HIS A 96 -1.21 -0.08 -16.26
CA HIS A 96 -0.34 -1.19 -16.66
C HIS A 96 -0.81 -2.55 -16.11
N PHE A 97 -1.20 -2.58 -14.84
CA PHE A 97 -1.63 -3.78 -14.15
C PHE A 97 -3.07 -4.16 -14.52
N LEU A 98 -3.99 -3.19 -14.51
CA LEU A 98 -5.40 -3.41 -14.80
C LEU A 98 -5.60 -3.95 -16.23
N LYS A 99 -4.85 -3.45 -17.22
CA LYS A 99 -4.94 -3.96 -18.60
C LYS A 99 -4.56 -5.43 -18.75
N LYS A 100 -3.78 -5.97 -17.82
CA LYS A 100 -3.37 -7.38 -17.77
C LYS A 100 -4.27 -8.25 -16.87
N GLY A 101 -5.32 -7.68 -16.27
CA GLY A 101 -6.16 -8.43 -15.34
C GLY A 101 -5.54 -8.62 -13.96
N ILE A 102 -4.43 -7.91 -13.66
CA ILE A 102 -3.70 -8.11 -12.39
C ILE A 102 -4.47 -7.43 -11.25
N PRO A 103 -4.79 -8.15 -10.16
CA PRO A 103 -5.34 -7.57 -8.94
C PRO A 103 -4.51 -6.38 -8.47
N THR A 104 -5.12 -5.21 -8.35
CA THR A 104 -4.41 -3.96 -8.06
C THR A 104 -5.00 -3.26 -6.85
N PHE A 105 -4.18 -3.00 -5.84
CA PHE A 105 -4.47 -2.06 -4.78
C PHE A 105 -3.99 -0.65 -5.15
N VAL A 106 -4.81 0.36 -4.89
CA VAL A 106 -4.47 1.78 -5.07
C VAL A 106 -4.70 2.54 -3.77
N ASP A 107 -3.64 3.12 -3.21
CA ASP A 107 -3.71 3.88 -1.97
C ASP A 107 -4.50 5.20 -2.12
N LYS A 108 -4.82 5.82 -0.98
CA LYS A 108 -5.47 7.14 -0.92
C LYS A 108 -4.49 8.28 -1.21
N PRO A 109 -4.96 9.39 -1.80
CA PRO A 109 -6.28 9.55 -2.42
C PRO A 109 -6.40 8.70 -3.70
N PHE A 110 -7.55 8.06 -3.92
CA PHE A 110 -7.72 7.10 -5.02
C PHE A 110 -7.36 7.67 -6.40
N ALA A 111 -7.72 8.94 -6.65
CA ALA A 111 -7.26 9.73 -7.78
C ALA A 111 -7.40 11.23 -7.45
N SER A 112 -6.67 12.08 -8.16
CA SER A 112 -6.77 13.56 -8.01
C SER A 112 -8.07 14.14 -8.58
N THR A 113 -8.71 13.45 -9.54
CA THR A 113 -9.97 13.89 -10.16
C THR A 113 -11.00 12.77 -10.23
N LEU A 114 -12.29 13.14 -10.20
CA LEU A 114 -13.40 12.20 -10.41
C LEU A 114 -13.36 11.57 -11.81
N ARG A 115 -12.84 12.30 -12.81
CA ARG A 115 -12.66 11.78 -14.16
C ARG A 115 -11.68 10.60 -14.14
N ASP A 116 -10.52 10.78 -13.53
CA ASP A 116 -9.49 9.75 -13.48
C ASP A 116 -9.94 8.55 -12.64
N ALA A 117 -10.59 8.80 -11.51
CA ALA A 117 -11.20 7.74 -10.70
C ALA A 117 -12.17 6.86 -11.52
N ARG A 118 -13.03 7.46 -12.34
CA ARG A 118 -13.94 6.71 -13.22
C ARG A 118 -13.20 5.92 -14.28
N VAL A 119 -12.13 6.46 -14.86
CA VAL A 119 -11.33 5.74 -15.85
C VAL A 119 -10.64 4.52 -15.23
N ILE A 120 -10.09 4.63 -14.03
CA ILE A 120 -9.49 3.49 -13.31
C ILE A 120 -10.53 2.38 -13.11
N ILE A 121 -11.73 2.72 -12.63
CA ILE A 121 -12.82 1.75 -12.43
C ILE A 121 -13.23 1.09 -13.75
N GLN A 122 -13.39 1.88 -14.81
CA GLN A 122 -13.76 1.35 -16.13
C GLN A 122 -12.68 0.43 -16.71
N LEU A 123 -11.40 0.74 -16.50
CA LEU A 123 -10.29 -0.14 -16.91
C LEU A 123 -10.33 -1.46 -16.15
N ALA A 124 -10.51 -1.42 -14.83
CA ALA A 124 -10.63 -2.63 -14.01
C ALA A 124 -11.78 -3.52 -14.48
N GLN A 125 -12.97 -2.94 -14.68
CA GLN A 125 -14.14 -3.66 -15.19
C GLN A 125 -13.93 -4.23 -16.59
N LYS A 126 -13.33 -3.46 -17.50
CA LYS A 126 -13.11 -3.86 -18.89
C LYS A 126 -12.18 -5.08 -18.99
N HIS A 127 -11.21 -5.18 -18.08
CA HIS A 127 -10.17 -6.20 -18.10
C HIS A 127 -10.37 -7.28 -17.04
N ASP A 128 -11.53 -7.31 -16.38
CA ASP A 128 -11.86 -8.25 -15.29
C ASP A 128 -10.77 -8.30 -14.21
N ALA A 129 -10.18 -7.14 -13.91
CA ALA A 129 -9.11 -6.99 -12.94
C ALA A 129 -9.69 -6.60 -11.57
N PRO A 130 -9.43 -7.37 -10.50
CA PRO A 130 -9.80 -6.95 -9.15
C PRO A 130 -9.13 -5.61 -8.80
N LEU A 131 -9.92 -4.66 -8.33
CA LEU A 131 -9.45 -3.34 -7.90
C LEU A 131 -9.90 -3.09 -6.47
N PHE A 132 -8.95 -2.74 -5.61
CA PHE A 132 -9.23 -2.38 -4.23
C PHE A 132 -8.57 -1.04 -3.87
N SER A 133 -9.29 -0.21 -3.13
CA SER A 133 -8.76 1.02 -2.55
C SER A 133 -9.44 1.23 -1.21
N SER A 134 -8.67 1.53 -0.17
CA SER A 134 -9.19 1.78 1.17
C SER A 134 -8.19 2.58 1.99
N SER A 135 -8.69 3.31 2.99
CA SER A 135 -7.87 3.88 4.06
C SER A 135 -7.71 2.85 5.17
N ILE A 136 -6.53 2.82 5.80
CA ILE A 136 -6.29 2.03 7.02
C ILE A 136 -7.28 2.40 8.14
N LEU A 137 -7.72 3.66 8.19
CA LEU A 137 -8.69 4.13 9.19
C LEU A 137 -10.05 3.45 9.07
N SER A 138 -10.38 2.87 7.92
CA SER A 138 -11.64 2.14 7.72
C SER A 138 -11.65 0.78 8.40
N VAL A 139 -10.48 0.24 8.78
CA VAL A 139 -10.28 -1.11 9.32
C VAL A 139 -9.66 -1.13 10.72
N VAL A 140 -9.48 0.02 11.37
CA VAL A 140 -9.00 0.05 12.76
C VAL A 140 -10.12 -0.37 13.72
N PRO A 141 -9.85 -1.20 14.75
CA PRO A 141 -10.87 -1.66 15.69
C PRO A 141 -11.64 -0.52 16.38
N ALA A 142 -10.98 0.62 16.62
CA ALA A 142 -11.60 1.80 17.20
C ALA A 142 -12.69 2.41 16.29
N ALA A 143 -12.51 2.37 14.96
CA ALA A 143 -13.52 2.85 14.02
C ALA A 143 -14.74 1.92 14.01
N ASP A 144 -14.54 0.61 14.12
CA ASP A 144 -15.65 -0.35 14.20
C ASP A 144 -16.39 -0.24 15.54
N GLN A 145 -15.67 -0.04 16.65
CA GLN A 145 -16.28 0.25 17.94
C GLN A 145 -17.11 1.54 17.87
N PHE A 146 -16.57 2.60 17.27
CA PHE A 146 -17.28 3.86 17.08
C PHE A 146 -18.57 3.67 16.27
N LYS A 147 -18.48 2.99 15.11
CA LYS A 147 -19.66 2.67 14.27
C LYS A 147 -20.72 1.90 15.06
N SER A 148 -20.33 0.93 15.88
CA SER A 148 -21.26 0.10 16.67
C SER A 148 -22.05 0.90 17.71
N ARG A 149 -21.53 2.04 18.15
CA ARG A 149 -22.11 2.91 19.18
C ARG A 149 -22.63 4.24 18.66
N ILE A 150 -22.63 4.45 17.34
CA ILE A 150 -23.00 5.75 16.74
C ILE A 150 -24.39 6.20 17.18
N ASN A 151 -25.33 5.25 17.37
CA ASN A 151 -26.70 5.54 17.79
C ASN A 151 -26.80 6.21 19.17
N GLU A 152 -25.80 6.05 20.05
CA GLU A 152 -25.78 6.69 21.37
C GLU A 152 -25.62 8.21 21.30
N ILE A 153 -25.07 8.74 20.19
CA ILE A 153 -24.82 10.17 19.99
C ILE A 153 -25.71 10.79 18.91
N LEU A 154 -26.54 10.01 18.21
CA LEU A 154 -27.48 10.53 17.23
C LEU A 154 -28.66 11.29 17.86
N GLU A 155 -29.03 10.93 19.09
CA GLU A 155 -30.11 11.59 19.84
C GLU A 155 -29.60 12.60 20.89
N ALA A 156 -28.27 12.81 20.96
CA ALA A 156 -27.69 13.78 21.88
C ALA A 156 -28.03 15.21 21.43
N TYR A 157 -29.13 15.75 21.94
CA TYR A 157 -29.50 17.14 21.76
C TYR A 157 -28.81 18.03 22.80
N TRP A 158 -28.17 19.10 22.31
CA TRP A 158 -27.73 20.25 23.11
C TRP A 158 -28.91 21.24 23.22
N PRO A 159 -29.21 21.87 24.38
CA PRO A 159 -28.22 22.51 25.26
C PRO A 159 -28.22 22.01 26.71
N LEU A 160 -27.03 21.95 27.30
CA LEU A 160 -26.90 22.14 28.75
C LEU A 160 -27.29 23.58 29.11
#